data_AF-A0A4Q4YCA6-F1
#
_entry.id   AF-A0A4Q4YCA6-F1
#
_cell.length_a   1.000
_cell.length_b   1.000
_cell.length_c   1.000
_cell.angle_alpha   90.00
_cell.angle_beta   90.00
_cell.angle_gamma   90.00
#
_symmetry.space_group_name_H-M   'P 1'
#
loop_
_entity.id
_entity.type
_entity.pdbx_description
1 polymer ?
#
loop_
_entity_poly.entity_id
_entity_poly.type
_entity_poly.pdbx_seq_one_letter_code
_entity_poly.pdbx_strand_id
1 'polypeptide(L)'
;MPTPMLAQARGNLRSSVYHLPYLDAVLGQFTSSGRPPSPTVGPNTAFASLGLLGGKPDIGPGHRDYVFEELEGKLNESVQLKTDYTGIPVIDYPIAVLVAFFFYGTNGHDEGYNLFLVDAYSTLQSAFVWLFVEAIRPGKKPKWIARPVIFGILWQCFGAAISLPLYYACHLLWVTETEVYRVRNLNKARAIPFSFLIGAIIPALIGMAPTWNGPDSRSVVAHQTILAIWQPDPIWVAWIQMGLQNMTRWLRGQTGPDVRKPTHNSFLWIRGSYVLAAVSSAVGHLYAVGRVLTSNDQNTNFVRMYVPFPFTGPAGVPDILIRGPWLFLQYDLIIIGLSSISWAFILLARTPAGQRPSKPMLVLLMLAGYVTIGPGATVSLALYARERRLHVGSQFTDTK
;
A
#
# COMPACT_ATOMS: atom_id res chain seq x y z
N MET A 1 26.45 -13.43 40.55
CA MET A 1 26.91 -14.31 39.46
C MET A 1 25.76 -14.48 38.47
N PRO A 2 25.83 -13.93 37.25
CA PRO A 2 24.75 -14.08 36.28
C PRO A 2 24.98 -15.30 35.37
N THR A 3 23.89 -16.02 35.16
CA THR A 3 23.74 -17.27 34.39
C THR A 3 23.98 -17.06 32.89
N PRO A 4 24.72 -17.94 32.18
CA PRO A 4 24.99 -17.81 30.76
C PRO A 4 23.91 -18.53 29.94
N MET A 5 22.92 -17.80 29.42
CA MET A 5 21.93 -18.41 28.50
C MET A 5 21.50 -17.51 27.33
N LEU A 6 22.31 -16.51 26.99
CA LEU A 6 22.03 -15.56 25.89
C LEU A 6 23.11 -15.48 24.81
N ALA A 7 24.16 -16.32 24.88
CA ALA A 7 25.26 -16.30 23.90
C ALA A 7 25.08 -17.27 22.72
N GLN A 8 24.08 -18.16 22.73
CA GLN A 8 23.94 -19.25 21.74
C GLN A 8 22.85 -19.02 20.68
N ALA A 9 22.42 -17.77 20.47
CA ALA A 9 21.43 -17.42 19.44
C ALA A 9 21.97 -16.45 18.36
N ARG A 10 23.30 -16.27 18.27
CA ARG A 10 23.96 -15.34 17.33
C ARG A 10 24.72 -16.00 16.18
N GLY A 11 24.73 -17.33 16.08
CA GLY A 11 25.37 -18.03 14.96
C GLY A 11 24.41 -19.02 14.33
N ASN A 12 23.66 -18.57 13.30
CA ASN A 12 23.10 -19.38 12.19
C ASN A 12 22.06 -18.58 11.37
N LEU A 13 22.42 -17.36 10.96
CA LEU A 13 21.70 -16.60 9.92
C LEU A 13 22.71 -16.19 8.83
N ARG A 14 23.28 -17.18 8.16
CA ARG A 14 23.94 -16.98 6.85
C ARG A 14 23.48 -18.08 5.90
N SER A 15 23.13 -17.65 4.69
CA SER A 15 22.76 -18.40 3.48
C SER A 15 21.57 -19.34 3.56
N SER A 16 20.37 -18.78 3.40
CA SER A 16 19.29 -19.39 2.62
C SER A 16 18.51 -18.26 1.97
N VAL A 17 18.99 -17.82 0.80
CA VAL A 17 18.19 -16.97 -0.10
C VAL A 17 17.14 -17.90 -0.67
N TYR A 18 15.91 -17.81 -0.15
CA TYR A 18 14.78 -18.49 -0.75
C TYR A 18 14.55 -17.92 -2.15
N HIS A 19 14.65 -18.78 -3.16
CA HIS A 19 14.13 -18.50 -4.51
C HIS A 19 12.67 -18.06 -4.36
N LEU A 20 12.34 -16.86 -4.82
CA LEU A 20 10.98 -16.33 -4.79
C LEU A 20 10.29 -16.65 -6.12
N PRO A 21 9.40 -17.65 -6.19
CA PRO A 21 8.63 -17.93 -7.42
C PRO A 21 7.77 -16.75 -7.89
N TYR A 22 7.59 -15.72 -7.06
CA TYR A 22 7.00 -14.43 -7.43
C TYR A 22 7.82 -13.69 -8.51
N LEU A 23 9.15 -13.64 -8.36
CA LEU A 23 10.03 -13.05 -9.37
C LEU A 23 10.08 -13.93 -10.62
N ASP A 24 10.10 -15.26 -10.48
CA ASP A 24 10.09 -16.18 -11.64
C ASP A 24 8.72 -16.24 -12.35
N ALA A 25 7.60 -15.94 -11.70
CA ALA A 25 6.30 -15.81 -12.37
C ALA A 25 6.21 -14.50 -13.17
N VAL A 26 6.79 -13.42 -12.64
CA VAL A 26 6.88 -12.11 -13.30
C VAL A 26 7.96 -12.11 -14.39
N LEU A 27 9.07 -12.84 -14.22
CA LEU A 27 10.21 -12.87 -15.14
C LEU A 27 10.20 -14.10 -16.08
N GLY A 28 9.66 -15.24 -15.65
CA GLY A 28 9.67 -16.50 -16.40
C GLY A 28 8.62 -16.60 -17.50
N GLN A 29 7.64 -15.69 -17.55
CA GLN A 29 6.85 -15.46 -18.78
C GLN A 29 7.72 -14.97 -19.96
N PHE A 30 8.98 -14.57 -19.73
CA PHE A 30 9.88 -14.02 -20.74
C PHE A 30 11.01 -14.96 -21.20
N THR A 31 11.10 -16.21 -20.70
CA THR A 31 12.23 -17.11 -21.05
C THR A 31 11.87 -18.45 -21.71
N SER A 32 10.60 -18.75 -22.03
CA SER A 32 10.24 -19.98 -22.74
C SER A 32 10.27 -19.82 -24.26
N SER A 33 11.45 -19.55 -24.83
CA SER A 33 11.65 -19.59 -26.28
C SER A 33 11.83 -21.04 -26.78
N GLY A 34 10.72 -21.75 -27.01
CA GLY A 34 10.70 -22.91 -27.91
C GLY A 34 10.49 -22.44 -29.35
N ARG A 35 11.51 -22.56 -30.21
CA ARG A 35 11.45 -22.20 -31.65
C ARG A 35 10.35 -22.95 -32.41
N PRO A 36 9.61 -22.25 -33.29
CA PRO A 36 9.38 -22.70 -34.66
C PRO A 36 9.91 -21.66 -35.68
N PRO A 37 9.99 -22.00 -36.99
CA PRO A 37 10.69 -21.17 -37.98
C PRO A 37 9.79 -20.11 -38.66
N SER A 38 10.42 -18.99 -39.02
CA SER A 38 10.00 -17.96 -39.99
C SER A 38 9.06 -16.81 -39.49
N PRO A 39 9.07 -15.63 -40.16
CA PRO A 39 9.14 -14.34 -39.48
C PRO A 39 7.80 -13.58 -39.48
N THR A 40 7.28 -13.32 -38.28
CA THR A 40 6.44 -12.16 -37.98
C THR A 40 6.75 -11.75 -36.54
N VAL A 41 7.47 -10.64 -36.38
CA VAL A 41 7.88 -10.07 -35.10
C VAL A 41 6.65 -9.51 -34.40
N GLY A 42 6.34 -10.01 -33.20
CA GLY A 42 5.37 -9.44 -32.28
C GLY A 42 6.03 -9.10 -30.94
N PRO A 43 5.63 -8.01 -30.24
CA PRO A 43 6.35 -7.48 -29.09
C PRO A 43 5.93 -8.16 -27.79
N ASN A 44 6.90 -8.63 -27.00
CA ASN A 44 6.70 -9.20 -25.67
C ASN A 44 7.91 -8.87 -24.79
N THR A 45 8.10 -7.65 -24.25
CA THR A 45 9.09 -7.40 -23.18
C THR A 45 9.05 -6.02 -22.44
N ALA A 46 7.95 -5.29 -22.34
CA ALA A 46 8.05 -3.92 -21.77
C ALA A 46 8.12 -3.78 -20.22
N PHE A 47 7.68 -4.77 -19.42
CA PHE A 47 7.45 -4.54 -17.97
C PHE A 47 8.59 -4.94 -17.02
N ALA A 48 9.67 -5.59 -17.49
CA ALA A 48 10.73 -6.12 -16.62
C ALA A 48 11.88 -5.15 -16.30
N SER A 49 11.95 -3.97 -16.95
CA SER A 49 13.16 -3.13 -16.94
C SER A 49 13.27 -2.15 -15.76
N LEU A 50 12.37 -2.18 -14.78
CA LEU A 50 12.33 -1.17 -13.70
C LEU A 50 13.23 -1.46 -12.48
N GLY A 51 14.05 -2.52 -12.47
CA GLY A 51 14.66 -3.01 -11.22
C GLY A 51 16.18 -3.14 -11.12
N LEU A 52 16.90 -3.54 -12.17
CA LEU A 52 18.19 -4.24 -11.93
C LEU A 52 19.27 -4.07 -13.01
N LEU A 53 19.60 -2.86 -13.46
CA LEU A 53 20.90 -2.67 -14.13
C LEU A 53 21.53 -1.32 -13.74
N GLY A 54 22.37 -1.37 -12.71
CA GLY A 54 23.32 -0.31 -12.34
C GLY A 54 24.49 -0.18 -13.32
N GLY A 55 24.23 -0.23 -14.62
CA GLY A 55 25.20 0.15 -15.65
C GLY A 55 25.12 1.65 -15.89
N LYS A 56 26.26 2.35 -15.87
CA LYS A 56 26.34 3.77 -16.24
C LYS A 56 25.68 3.97 -17.61
N PRO A 57 24.61 4.77 -17.75
CA PRO A 57 24.12 5.11 -19.07
C PRO A 57 25.05 6.18 -19.65
N ASP A 58 25.59 5.89 -20.82
CA ASP A 58 26.18 6.90 -21.70
C ASP A 58 24.99 7.71 -22.24
N ILE A 59 24.74 8.88 -21.67
CA ILE A 59 23.55 9.69 -21.97
C ILE A 59 23.78 10.45 -23.27
N GLY A 60 23.63 9.75 -24.40
CA GLY A 60 23.53 10.34 -25.72
C GLY A 60 22.15 10.97 -25.97
N PRO A 61 22.00 11.94 -26.90
CA PRO A 61 20.75 12.66 -27.14
C PRO A 61 19.58 11.83 -27.71
N GLY A 62 19.75 10.52 -27.92
CA GLY A 62 18.80 9.63 -28.60
C GLY A 62 18.07 8.61 -27.72
N HIS A 63 18.14 8.70 -26.38
CA HIS A 63 17.53 7.72 -25.47
C HIS A 63 16.05 7.98 -25.12
N ARG A 64 15.38 8.87 -25.86
CA ARG A 64 13.98 9.21 -25.64
C ARG A 64 13.02 8.06 -25.97
N ASP A 65 13.44 7.11 -26.79
CA ASP A 65 12.50 6.34 -27.59
C ASP A 65 12.28 4.90 -27.09
N TYR A 66 13.22 4.25 -26.41
CA TYR A 66 13.21 2.78 -26.33
C TYR A 66 12.11 2.09 -25.49
N VAL A 67 11.53 2.74 -24.48
CA VAL A 67 10.45 2.08 -23.67
C VAL A 67 9.05 2.57 -24.06
N PHE A 68 8.93 3.79 -24.57
CA PHE A 68 7.66 4.29 -25.12
C PHE A 68 7.47 3.95 -26.60
N GLU A 69 8.52 3.60 -27.35
CA GLU A 69 8.42 2.91 -28.64
C GLU A 69 7.71 1.58 -28.49
N GLU A 70 7.98 0.83 -27.40
CA GLU A 70 7.37 -0.49 -27.19
C GLU A 70 5.87 -0.39 -26.83
N LEU A 71 5.44 0.74 -26.27
CA LEU A 71 4.02 1.09 -26.12
C LEU A 71 3.48 1.93 -27.30
N GLU A 72 4.31 2.31 -28.26
CA GLU A 72 4.06 3.33 -29.30
C GLU A 72 3.37 4.64 -28.79
N GLY A 73 3.49 4.95 -27.50
CA GLY A 73 2.73 6.04 -26.87
C GLY A 73 1.21 5.81 -26.89
N LYS A 74 0.73 4.56 -26.88
CA LYS A 74 -0.69 4.18 -26.94
C LYS A 74 -1.05 3.23 -25.81
N LEU A 75 -2.26 3.38 -25.27
CA LEU A 75 -2.89 2.45 -24.34
C LEU A 75 -3.66 1.34 -25.07
N ASN A 76 -4.09 1.61 -26.30
CA ASN A 76 -4.60 0.65 -27.28
C ASN A 76 -4.65 1.35 -28.66
N GLU A 77 -5.14 0.65 -29.69
CA GLU A 77 -5.28 1.16 -31.08
C GLU A 77 -5.96 2.55 -31.19
N SER A 78 -6.89 2.87 -30.28
CA SER A 78 -7.70 4.09 -30.31
C SER A 78 -7.37 5.12 -29.21
N VAL A 79 -6.57 4.74 -28.21
CA VAL A 79 -6.31 5.55 -27.03
C VAL A 79 -4.82 5.88 -26.93
N GLN A 80 -4.47 7.15 -27.09
CA GLN A 80 -3.10 7.64 -26.90
C GLN A 80 -2.76 7.75 -25.40
N LEU A 81 -1.56 7.31 -25.03
CA LEU A 81 -0.99 7.53 -23.71
C LEU A 81 -0.41 8.94 -23.65
N LYS A 82 -0.84 9.72 -22.67
CA LYS A 82 -0.24 11.01 -22.36
C LYS A 82 1.10 10.77 -21.66
N THR A 83 2.17 11.31 -22.23
CA THR A 83 3.54 11.15 -21.72
C THR A 83 4.18 12.47 -21.30
N ASP A 84 3.49 13.60 -21.49
CA ASP A 84 3.92 14.93 -21.09
C ASP A 84 2.92 15.51 -20.09
N TYR A 85 3.34 15.62 -18.83
CA TYR A 85 2.54 16.14 -17.73
C TYR A 85 3.14 17.41 -17.15
N THR A 86 4.46 17.49 -17.05
CA THR A 86 5.21 18.60 -16.47
C THR A 86 6.20 19.23 -17.45
N GLY A 87 6.45 18.59 -18.61
CA GLY A 87 7.51 18.96 -19.54
C GLY A 87 8.89 18.46 -19.14
N ILE A 88 9.00 17.68 -18.06
CA ILE A 88 10.27 17.19 -17.51
C ILE A 88 10.31 15.65 -17.64
N PRO A 89 11.07 15.10 -18.61
CA PRO A 89 11.02 13.67 -18.94
C PRO A 89 11.30 12.73 -17.76
N VAL A 90 12.24 13.08 -16.87
CA VAL A 90 12.59 12.25 -15.70
C VAL A 90 11.46 12.16 -14.67
N ILE A 91 10.51 13.11 -14.70
CA ILE A 91 9.32 13.12 -13.85
C ILE A 91 8.14 12.49 -14.60
N ASP A 92 7.96 12.83 -15.88
CA ASP A 92 6.80 12.41 -16.64
C ASP A 92 6.84 10.92 -17.02
N TYR A 93 8.02 10.36 -17.26
CA TYR A 93 8.19 8.94 -17.55
C TYR A 93 7.57 8.01 -16.48
N PRO A 94 7.99 8.06 -15.20
CA PRO A 94 7.41 7.18 -14.18
C PRO A 94 5.92 7.45 -13.94
N ILE A 95 5.47 8.70 -14.10
CA ILE A 95 4.06 9.05 -13.99
C ILE A 95 3.25 8.38 -15.11
N ALA A 96 3.70 8.47 -16.36
CA ALA A 96 3.02 7.87 -17.51
C ALA A 96 2.94 6.33 -17.39
N VAL A 97 4.00 5.69 -16.92
CA VAL A 97 4.00 4.23 -16.64
C VAL A 97 2.92 3.87 -15.61
N LEU A 98 2.84 4.61 -14.51
CA LEU A 98 1.83 4.36 -13.48
C LEU A 98 0.41 4.72 -13.95
N VAL A 99 0.26 5.76 -14.78
CA VAL A 99 -1.02 6.09 -15.41
C VAL A 99 -1.48 4.95 -16.32
N ALA A 100 -0.59 4.41 -17.16
CA ALA A 100 -0.91 3.26 -18.00
C ALA A 100 -1.30 2.05 -17.17
N PHE A 101 -0.57 1.78 -16.09
CA PHE A 101 -0.83 0.67 -15.17
C PHE A 101 -2.23 0.74 -14.54
N PHE A 102 -2.69 1.93 -14.12
CA PHE A 102 -3.98 2.09 -13.43
C PHE A 102 -5.15 2.50 -14.31
N PHE A 103 -4.93 2.83 -15.59
CA PHE A 103 -5.96 3.36 -16.48
C PHE A 103 -7.18 2.44 -16.56
N TYR A 104 -7.01 1.20 -17.02
CA TYR A 104 -8.12 0.26 -17.18
C TYR A 104 -8.72 -0.21 -15.85
N GLY A 105 -7.89 -0.19 -14.80
CA GLY A 105 -8.32 -0.49 -13.45
C GLY A 105 -9.25 0.56 -12.83
N THR A 106 -9.34 1.76 -13.40
CA THR A 106 -10.10 2.87 -12.81
C THR A 106 -11.03 3.60 -13.80
N ASN A 107 -11.00 3.23 -15.08
CA ASN A 107 -11.76 3.90 -16.14
C ASN A 107 -13.20 3.38 -16.33
N GLY A 108 -13.66 2.38 -15.58
CA GLY A 108 -15.03 1.84 -15.72
C GLY A 108 -15.22 0.84 -16.87
N HIS A 109 -14.15 0.35 -17.51
CA HIS A 109 -14.24 -0.55 -18.66
C HIS A 109 -14.53 -2.02 -18.28
N ASP A 110 -13.96 -2.50 -17.18
CA ASP A 110 -14.14 -3.88 -16.69
C ASP A 110 -14.61 -3.85 -15.24
N GLU A 111 -15.87 -4.19 -15.01
CA GLU A 111 -16.49 -4.13 -13.67
C GLU A 111 -15.69 -4.95 -12.64
N GLY A 112 -15.30 -6.18 -12.99
CA GLY A 112 -14.54 -7.05 -12.10
C GLY A 112 -13.20 -6.41 -11.69
N TYR A 113 -12.46 -5.84 -12.64
CA TYR A 113 -11.19 -5.19 -12.34
C TYR A 113 -11.38 -3.91 -11.51
N ASN A 114 -12.38 -3.09 -11.83
CA ASN A 114 -12.67 -1.86 -11.09
C ASN A 114 -13.08 -2.17 -9.64
N LEU A 115 -13.98 -3.15 -9.43
CA LEU A 115 -14.38 -3.58 -8.08
C LEU A 115 -13.22 -4.17 -7.28
N PHE A 116 -12.35 -4.94 -7.94
CA PHE A 116 -11.15 -5.48 -7.33
C PHE A 116 -10.24 -4.34 -6.81
N LEU A 117 -10.07 -3.29 -7.61
CA LEU A 117 -9.30 -2.12 -7.21
C LEU A 117 -9.97 -1.30 -6.11
N VAL A 118 -11.30 -1.20 -6.07
CA VAL A 118 -12.00 -0.58 -4.93
C VAL A 118 -11.64 -1.30 -3.63
N ASP A 119 -11.70 -2.63 -3.60
CA ASP A 119 -11.33 -3.42 -2.42
C ASP A 119 -9.84 -3.27 -2.09
N ALA A 120 -8.97 -3.48 -3.09
CA ALA A 120 -7.52 -3.42 -2.92
C ALA A 120 -7.05 -2.05 -2.40
N TYR A 121 -7.53 -0.94 -3.00
CA TYR A 121 -7.18 0.40 -2.53
C TYR A 121 -7.75 0.70 -1.16
N SER A 122 -8.97 0.27 -0.85
CA SER A 122 -9.54 0.50 0.48
C SER A 122 -8.68 -0.14 1.59
N THR A 123 -8.08 -1.29 1.30
CA THR A 123 -7.10 -1.95 2.18
C THR A 123 -5.77 -1.20 2.20
N LEU A 124 -5.17 -0.93 1.04
CA LEU A 124 -3.85 -0.29 0.94
C LEU A 124 -3.84 1.10 1.58
N GLN A 125 -4.85 1.93 1.31
CA GLN A 125 -4.95 3.28 1.83
C GLN A 125 -4.99 3.29 3.37
N SER A 126 -5.60 2.27 3.99
CA SER A 126 -5.60 2.11 5.46
C SER A 126 -4.19 2.00 6.05
N ALA A 127 -3.21 1.51 5.27
CA ALA A 127 -1.82 1.41 5.69
C ALA A 127 -1.19 2.77 6.00
N PHE A 128 -1.64 3.87 5.37
CA PHE A 128 -1.19 5.21 5.76
C PHE A 128 -1.47 5.48 7.23
N VAL A 129 -2.69 5.18 7.71
CA VAL A 129 -3.01 5.36 9.13
C VAL A 129 -2.09 4.51 10.00
N TRP A 130 -1.88 3.24 9.64
CA TRP A 130 -1.03 2.33 10.43
C TRP A 130 0.41 2.84 10.55
N LEU A 131 1.03 3.17 9.42
CA LEU A 131 2.41 3.62 9.37
C LEU A 131 2.58 4.99 10.04
N PHE A 132 1.67 5.94 9.80
CA PHE A 132 1.75 7.26 10.42
C PHE A 132 1.51 7.22 11.93
N VAL A 133 0.66 6.31 12.44
CA VAL A 133 0.46 6.13 13.89
C VAL A 133 1.70 5.51 14.56
N GLU A 134 2.40 4.57 13.92
CA GLU A 134 3.60 3.90 14.48
C GLU A 134 4.91 4.72 14.30
N ALA A 135 5.04 5.46 13.19
CA ALA A 135 5.76 6.74 13.19
C ALA A 135 5.12 7.66 14.26
N ILE A 136 5.54 8.84 14.65
CA ILE A 136 4.90 9.59 15.79
C ILE A 136 4.77 8.93 17.20
N ARG A 137 4.73 7.61 17.42
CA ARG A 137 4.85 6.99 18.76
C ARG A 137 6.14 7.45 19.43
N PRO A 138 6.15 7.62 20.77
CA PRO A 138 7.36 7.98 21.51
C PRO A 138 8.46 6.92 21.40
N GLY A 139 9.70 7.33 21.66
CA GLY A 139 10.87 6.45 21.67
C GLY A 139 11.87 6.77 20.56
N LYS A 140 13.11 6.34 20.76
CA LYS A 140 14.16 6.41 19.74
C LYS A 140 13.92 5.29 18.72
N LYS A 141 13.53 5.66 17.51
CA LYS A 141 13.24 4.73 16.41
C LYS A 141 14.24 4.86 15.27
N PRO A 142 14.50 3.78 14.51
CA PRO A 142 15.22 3.86 13.26
C PRO A 142 14.61 4.92 12.32
N LYS A 143 15.47 5.61 11.56
CA LYS A 143 15.05 6.69 10.65
C LYS A 143 13.97 6.23 9.65
N TRP A 144 14.06 4.99 9.18
CA TRP A 144 13.14 4.37 8.23
C TRP A 144 11.72 4.22 8.82
N ILE A 145 11.59 3.78 10.08
CA ILE A 145 10.29 3.69 10.77
C ILE A 145 9.72 5.07 11.08
N ALA A 146 10.57 6.05 11.35
CA ALA A 146 10.14 7.42 11.62
C ALA A 146 9.62 8.16 10.36
N ARG A 147 9.84 7.62 9.16
CA ARG A 147 9.52 8.27 7.87
C ARG A 147 8.69 7.35 6.96
N PRO A 148 7.39 7.15 7.26
CA PRO A 148 6.46 6.34 6.45
C PRO A 148 6.50 6.61 4.95
N VAL A 149 6.70 7.87 4.55
CA VAL A 149 6.75 8.29 3.14
C VAL A 149 7.77 7.51 2.32
N ILE A 150 8.86 7.01 2.92
CA ILE A 150 9.86 6.21 2.21
C ILE A 150 9.25 4.89 1.74
N PHE A 151 8.50 4.21 2.62
CA PHE A 151 7.78 2.98 2.27
C PHE A 151 6.59 3.28 1.36
N GLY A 152 5.99 4.45 1.50
CA GLY A 152 5.02 5.00 0.57
C GLY A 152 5.55 5.04 -0.87
N ILE A 153 6.68 5.73 -1.07
CA ILE A 153 7.35 5.83 -2.36
C ILE A 153 7.77 4.44 -2.86
N LEU A 154 8.28 3.58 -1.97
CA LEU A 154 8.69 2.23 -2.32
C LEU A 154 7.53 1.39 -2.85
N TRP A 155 6.31 1.51 -2.28
CA TRP A 155 5.17 0.77 -2.81
C TRP A 155 4.67 1.31 -4.15
N GLN A 156 4.81 2.61 -4.41
CA GLN A 156 4.47 3.17 -5.73
C GLN A 156 5.43 2.66 -6.81
N CYS A 157 6.70 2.42 -6.46
CA CYS A 157 7.70 1.96 -7.43
C CYS A 157 7.69 0.44 -7.64
N PHE A 158 7.42 -0.35 -6.60
CA PHE A 158 7.64 -1.80 -6.62
C PHE A 158 6.45 -2.64 -6.14
N GLY A 159 5.33 -2.00 -5.80
CA GLY A 159 4.18 -2.67 -5.19
C GLY A 159 4.25 -2.72 -3.66
N ALA A 160 3.07 -2.73 -3.04
CA ALA A 160 2.96 -2.72 -1.59
C ALA A 160 3.25 -4.10 -0.96
N ALA A 161 3.17 -5.18 -1.73
CA ALA A 161 3.59 -6.53 -1.35
C ALA A 161 5.08 -6.65 -1.04
N ILE A 162 5.91 -5.76 -1.58
CA ILE A 162 7.33 -5.70 -1.21
C ILE A 162 7.49 -4.69 -0.06
N SER A 163 6.94 -3.50 -0.22
CA SER A 163 7.18 -2.39 0.71
C SER A 163 6.62 -2.64 2.11
N LEU A 164 5.36 -3.09 2.25
CA LEU A 164 4.72 -3.24 3.56
C LEU A 164 5.34 -4.36 4.40
N PRO A 165 5.64 -5.57 3.87
CA PRO A 165 6.35 -6.59 4.64
C PRO A 165 7.72 -6.11 5.13
N LEU A 166 8.46 -5.34 4.31
CA LEU A 166 9.73 -4.76 4.72
C LEU A 166 9.56 -3.75 5.87
N TYR A 167 8.55 -2.87 5.78
CA TYR A 167 8.19 -1.97 6.89
C TYR A 167 7.85 -2.77 8.16
N TYR A 168 6.99 -3.77 8.05
CA TYR A 168 6.55 -4.59 9.17
C TYR A 168 7.70 -5.33 9.83
N ALA A 169 8.61 -5.91 9.05
CA ALA A 169 9.80 -6.57 9.58
C ALA A 169 10.69 -5.59 10.35
N CYS A 170 11.02 -4.44 9.75
CA CYS A 170 11.81 -3.39 10.40
C CYS A 170 11.14 -2.87 11.68
N HIS A 171 9.81 -2.71 11.63
CA HIS A 171 9.01 -2.25 12.76
C HIS A 171 9.01 -3.29 13.89
N LEU A 172 8.81 -4.57 13.57
CA LEU A 172 8.82 -5.68 14.53
C LEU A 172 10.18 -5.84 15.21
N LEU A 173 11.29 -5.68 14.48
CA LEU A 173 12.63 -5.67 15.06
C LEU A 173 12.75 -4.54 16.10
N TRP A 174 12.37 -3.31 15.73
CA TRP A 174 12.40 -2.18 16.65
C TRP A 174 11.53 -2.38 17.90
N VAL A 175 10.27 -2.84 17.74
CA VAL A 175 9.37 -3.04 18.90
C VAL A 175 9.69 -4.28 19.73
N THR A 176 10.67 -5.10 19.31
CA THR A 176 11.21 -6.19 20.14
C THR A 176 12.26 -5.66 21.12
N GLU A 177 12.98 -4.60 20.73
CA GLU A 177 14.10 -4.05 21.49
C GLU A 177 13.69 -2.85 22.36
N THR A 178 12.46 -2.36 22.23
CA THR A 178 11.99 -1.14 22.91
C THR A 178 10.54 -1.27 23.33
N GLU A 179 10.21 -0.71 24.50
CA GLU A 179 8.82 -0.62 24.96
C GLU A 179 8.02 0.38 24.10
N VAL A 180 6.83 -0.02 23.66
CA VAL A 180 5.98 0.80 22.80
C VAL A 180 4.91 1.51 23.63
N TYR A 181 4.89 2.84 23.54
CA TYR A 181 3.94 3.68 24.26
C TYR A 181 2.83 4.25 23.37
N ARG A 182 1.77 4.73 24.02
CA ARG A 182 0.72 5.52 23.37
C ARG A 182 1.26 6.81 22.77
N VAL A 183 0.63 7.27 21.69
CA VAL A 183 0.92 8.57 21.06
C VAL A 183 0.60 9.70 22.04
N ARG A 184 1.58 10.60 22.26
CA ARG A 184 1.45 11.72 23.20
C ARG A 184 1.11 13.05 22.52
N ASN A 185 1.64 13.27 21.33
CA ASN A 185 1.52 14.54 20.64
C ASN A 185 0.12 14.71 20.03
N LEU A 186 -0.67 15.63 20.59
CA LEU A 186 -2.06 15.85 20.18
C LEU A 186 -2.17 16.34 18.73
N ASN A 187 -1.31 17.26 18.30
CA ASN A 187 -1.36 17.82 16.95
C ASN A 187 -1.06 16.76 15.89
N LYS A 188 -0.06 15.91 16.15
CA LYS A 188 0.25 14.76 15.28
C LYS A 188 -0.91 13.78 15.21
N ALA A 189 -1.50 13.42 16.34
CA ALA A 189 -2.64 12.50 16.38
C ALA A 189 -3.87 13.06 15.66
N ARG A 190 -4.20 14.34 15.88
CA ARG A 190 -5.34 15.01 15.25
C ARG A 190 -5.19 15.15 13.74
N ALA A 191 -3.97 15.31 13.23
CA ALA A 191 -3.75 15.49 11.80
C ALA A 191 -4.04 14.20 10.99
N ILE A 192 -3.83 13.02 11.58
CA ILE A 192 -3.95 11.72 10.90
C ILE A 192 -5.27 11.53 10.16
N PRO A 193 -6.46 11.60 10.80
CA PRO A 193 -7.71 11.28 10.11
C PRO A 193 -7.99 12.25 8.95
N PHE A 194 -7.63 13.53 9.09
CA PHE A 194 -7.80 14.52 8.03
C PHE A 194 -6.80 14.33 6.89
N SER A 195 -5.53 14.03 7.20
CA SER A 195 -4.54 13.71 6.17
C SER A 195 -4.90 12.45 5.39
N PHE A 196 -5.49 11.46 6.06
CA PHE A 196 -6.00 10.25 5.43
C PHE A 196 -7.21 10.55 4.53
N LEU A 197 -8.17 11.35 4.98
CA LEU A 197 -9.32 11.72 4.14
C LEU A 197 -8.88 12.51 2.90
N ILE A 198 -8.10 13.56 3.10
CA ILE A 198 -7.74 14.51 2.03
C ILE A 198 -6.68 13.92 1.10
N GLY A 199 -5.67 13.24 1.65
CA GLY A 199 -4.53 12.76 0.88
C GLY A 199 -4.75 11.37 0.26
N ALA A 200 -5.64 10.56 0.81
CA ALA A 200 -5.79 9.16 0.42
C ALA A 200 -7.22 8.85 -0.07
N ILE A 201 -8.25 9.08 0.74
CA ILE A 201 -9.63 8.68 0.39
C ILE A 201 -10.22 9.53 -0.72
N ILE A 202 -10.18 10.87 -0.63
CA ILE A 202 -10.76 11.76 -1.63
C ILE A 202 -10.13 11.52 -3.02
N PRO A 203 -8.79 11.47 -3.17
CA PRO A 203 -8.17 11.19 -4.46
C PRO A 203 -8.56 9.81 -5.02
N ALA A 204 -8.63 8.77 -4.19
CA ALA A 204 -9.08 7.46 -4.62
C ALA A 204 -10.52 7.49 -5.15
N LEU A 205 -11.45 8.17 -4.47
CA LEU A 205 -12.83 8.33 -4.93
C LEU A 205 -12.91 9.10 -6.26
N ILE A 206 -12.11 10.15 -6.44
CA ILE A 206 -12.05 10.91 -7.69
C ILE A 206 -11.46 10.04 -8.82
N GLY A 207 -10.38 9.30 -8.57
CA GLY A 207 -9.76 8.40 -9.53
C GLY A 207 -10.72 7.31 -9.99
N MET A 208 -11.37 6.66 -9.03
CA MET A 208 -12.31 5.55 -9.24
C MET A 208 -13.70 5.97 -9.73
N ALA A 209 -14.01 7.27 -9.81
CA ALA A 209 -15.34 7.78 -10.15
C ALA A 209 -16.00 7.12 -11.39
N PRO A 210 -15.29 6.78 -12.47
CA PRO A 210 -15.87 6.07 -13.62
C PRO A 210 -16.46 4.69 -13.28
N THR A 211 -16.02 4.05 -12.20
CA THR A 211 -16.58 2.78 -11.70
C THR A 211 -18.08 2.89 -11.40
N TRP A 212 -18.52 4.05 -10.91
CA TRP A 212 -19.92 4.28 -10.52
C TRP A 212 -20.71 5.06 -11.55
N ASN A 213 -20.04 5.89 -12.35
CA ASN A 213 -20.68 6.78 -13.31
C ASN A 213 -20.60 6.27 -14.76
N GLY A 214 -19.92 5.14 -14.99
CA GLY A 214 -19.67 4.57 -16.30
C GLY A 214 -18.42 5.14 -16.98
N PRO A 215 -17.89 4.44 -18.00
CA PRO A 215 -16.67 4.83 -18.71
C PRO A 215 -16.78 6.17 -19.44
N ASP A 216 -17.98 6.52 -19.93
CA ASP A 216 -18.24 7.77 -20.64
C ASP A 216 -18.35 9.00 -19.72
N SER A 217 -18.33 8.80 -18.39
CA SER A 217 -18.43 9.90 -17.41
C SER A 217 -17.23 10.85 -17.43
N ARG A 218 -16.12 10.47 -18.08
CA ARG A 218 -14.90 11.25 -18.11
C ARG A 218 -14.14 11.01 -19.43
N SER A 219 -13.66 12.08 -20.05
CA SER A 219 -12.79 11.95 -21.22
C SER A 219 -11.48 11.25 -20.86
N VAL A 220 -10.92 10.50 -21.82
CA VAL A 220 -9.63 9.80 -21.69
C VAL A 220 -8.53 10.72 -21.13
N VAL A 221 -8.39 11.92 -21.71
CA VAL A 221 -7.34 12.88 -21.32
C VAL A 221 -7.53 13.37 -19.89
N ALA A 222 -8.78 13.64 -19.48
CA ALA A 222 -9.08 14.05 -18.12
C ALA A 222 -8.79 12.90 -17.13
N HIS A 223 -9.11 11.66 -17.51
CA HIS A 223 -8.84 10.48 -16.68
C HIS A 223 -7.34 10.27 -16.45
N GLN A 224 -6.54 10.27 -17.52
CA GLN A 224 -5.08 10.16 -17.41
C GLN A 224 -4.46 11.30 -16.60
N THR A 225 -4.97 12.53 -16.76
CA THR A 225 -4.47 13.69 -15.99
C THR A 225 -4.77 13.57 -14.50
N ILE A 226 -5.96 13.09 -14.13
CA ILE A 226 -6.33 12.83 -12.73
C ILE A 226 -5.44 11.75 -12.13
N LEU A 227 -5.21 10.64 -12.85
CA LEU A 227 -4.31 9.58 -12.40
C LEU A 227 -2.89 10.12 -12.21
N ALA A 228 -2.39 10.95 -13.13
CA ALA A 228 -1.07 11.54 -13.04
C ALA A 228 -0.88 12.44 -11.81
N ILE A 229 -1.86 13.29 -11.50
CA ILE A 229 -1.87 14.14 -10.30
C ILE A 229 -1.82 13.28 -9.03
N TRP A 230 -2.42 12.08 -9.09
CA TRP A 230 -2.52 11.20 -7.94
C TRP A 230 -1.29 10.33 -7.72
N GLN A 231 -0.50 9.97 -8.74
CA GLN A 231 0.66 9.09 -8.57
C GLN A 231 1.66 9.45 -7.44
N PRO A 232 1.90 10.74 -7.11
CA PRO A 232 2.69 11.12 -5.93
C PRO A 232 1.95 10.99 -4.59
N ASP A 233 0.90 10.15 -4.49
CA ASP A 233 0.02 10.02 -3.31
C ASP A 233 0.75 9.93 -1.97
N PRO A 234 1.90 9.24 -1.80
CA PRO A 234 2.50 9.12 -0.48
C PRO A 234 3.18 10.43 -0.07
N ILE A 235 3.61 11.22 -1.04
CA ILE A 235 4.18 12.56 -0.82
C ILE A 235 3.06 13.52 -0.43
N TRP A 236 1.92 13.49 -1.15
CA TRP A 236 0.77 14.33 -0.84
C TRP A 236 0.23 14.07 0.56
N VAL A 237 0.01 12.80 0.93
CA VAL A 237 -0.43 12.42 2.28
C VAL A 237 0.55 12.92 3.34
N ALA A 238 1.86 12.75 3.12
CA ALA A 238 2.87 13.22 4.07
C ALA A 238 2.90 14.75 4.19
N TRP A 239 2.78 15.48 3.09
CA TRP A 239 2.75 16.94 3.08
C TRP A 239 1.50 17.50 3.75
N ILE A 240 0.32 16.93 3.46
CA ILE A 240 -0.93 17.30 4.13
C ILE A 240 -0.81 17.02 5.63
N GLN A 241 -0.31 15.85 6.02
CA GLN A 241 -0.09 15.49 7.41
C GLN A 241 0.84 16.48 8.13
N MET A 242 1.94 16.92 7.50
CA MET A 242 2.83 17.95 8.05
C MET A 242 2.18 19.32 8.10
N GLY A 243 1.46 19.72 7.04
CA GLY A 243 0.75 20.99 6.95
C GLY A 243 -0.30 21.14 8.05
N LEU A 244 -1.14 20.12 8.25
CA LEU A 244 -2.16 20.10 9.30
C LEU A 244 -1.56 20.11 10.71
N GLN A 245 -0.42 19.43 10.92
CA GLN A 245 0.31 19.50 12.18
C GLN A 245 0.82 20.92 12.47
N ASN A 246 1.35 21.61 11.47
CA ASN A 246 1.88 22.96 11.61
C ASN A 246 0.75 23.98 11.79
N MET A 247 -0.32 23.86 11.01
CA MET A 247 -1.51 24.70 11.12
C MET A 247 -2.15 24.60 12.52
N THR A 248 -2.28 23.39 13.06
CA THR A 248 -2.84 23.21 14.41
C THR A 248 -1.95 23.76 15.52
N ARG A 249 -0.63 23.76 15.36
CA ARG A 249 0.31 24.43 16.27
C ARG A 249 0.18 25.94 16.20
N TRP A 250 0.16 26.48 14.98
CA TRP A 250 0.05 27.92 14.72
C TRP A 250 -1.25 28.50 15.30
N LEU A 251 -2.40 27.89 15.00
CA LEU A 251 -3.72 28.31 15.52
C LEU A 251 -3.82 28.27 17.04
N ARG A 252 -2.95 27.52 17.72
CA ARG A 252 -2.94 27.39 19.19
C ARG A 252 -1.84 28.22 19.87
N GLY A 253 -1.08 29.01 19.10
CA GLY A 253 0.04 29.78 19.64
C GLY A 253 1.12 28.92 20.31
N GLN A 254 1.29 27.67 19.88
CA GLN A 254 2.25 26.75 20.52
C GLN A 254 3.66 26.96 19.98
N THR A 255 4.50 27.63 20.77
CA THR A 255 5.94 27.82 20.49
C THR A 255 6.77 26.75 21.20
N GLY A 256 6.86 25.55 20.63
CA GLY A 256 7.72 24.48 21.14
C GLY A 256 7.18 23.06 20.93
N PRO A 257 8.01 22.03 21.19
CA PRO A 257 7.54 20.65 21.23
C PRO A 257 6.50 20.50 22.35
N ASP A 258 5.35 19.92 22.02
CA ASP A 258 4.30 19.59 23.00
C ASP A 258 4.80 18.43 23.89
N VAL A 259 5.55 18.76 24.95
CA VAL A 259 6.06 17.82 25.95
C VAL A 259 4.98 17.48 27.00
N ARG A 260 3.75 17.98 26.83
CA ARG A 260 2.67 17.74 27.79
C ARG A 260 2.32 16.24 27.87
N LYS A 261 1.78 15.86 29.04
CA LYS A 261 1.37 14.49 29.35
C LYS A 261 0.54 13.90 28.20
N PRO A 262 0.60 12.58 27.96
CA PRO A 262 -0.29 11.89 27.03
C PRO A 262 -1.71 12.36 27.26
N THR A 263 -2.25 13.13 26.32
CA THR A 263 -3.59 13.69 26.51
C THR A 263 -4.59 12.58 26.24
N HIS A 264 -5.62 12.45 27.08
CA HIS A 264 -6.77 11.60 26.78
C HIS A 264 -7.27 11.82 25.33
N ASN A 265 -7.17 13.06 24.85
CA ASN A 265 -7.52 13.45 23.50
C ASN A 265 -6.64 12.82 22.41
N SER A 266 -5.31 12.72 22.57
CA SER A 266 -4.47 12.09 21.54
C SER A 266 -4.86 10.62 21.34
N PHE A 267 -5.14 9.91 22.43
CA PHE A 267 -5.65 8.54 22.40
C PHE A 267 -6.98 8.43 21.63
N LEU A 268 -7.92 9.34 21.85
CA LEU A 268 -9.19 9.37 21.11
C LEU A 268 -8.98 9.60 19.61
N TRP A 269 -8.10 10.53 19.22
CA TRP A 269 -7.79 10.78 17.81
C TRP A 269 -7.17 9.57 17.12
N ILE A 270 -6.25 8.86 17.77
CA ILE A 270 -5.65 7.64 17.22
C ILE A 270 -6.71 6.55 17.05
N ARG A 271 -7.57 6.34 18.05
CA ARG A 271 -8.65 5.35 17.95
C ARG A 271 -9.68 5.72 16.89
N GLY A 272 -10.04 7.00 16.80
CA GLY A 272 -10.90 7.52 15.73
C GLY A 272 -10.27 7.30 14.34
N SER A 273 -8.96 7.46 14.21
CA SER A 273 -8.24 7.20 12.95
C SER A 273 -8.30 5.73 12.55
N TYR A 274 -8.11 4.82 13.51
CA TYR A 274 -8.26 3.38 13.25
C TYR A 274 -9.70 2.99 12.91
N VAL A 275 -10.70 3.57 13.57
CA VAL A 275 -12.11 3.34 13.20
C VAL A 275 -12.40 3.87 11.80
N LEU A 276 -11.90 5.06 11.46
CA LEU A 276 -12.06 5.65 10.14
C LEU A 276 -11.42 4.77 9.05
N ALA A 277 -10.17 4.31 9.25
CA ALA A 277 -9.53 3.35 8.36
C ALA A 277 -10.33 2.05 8.26
N ALA A 278 -10.83 1.55 9.39
CA ALA A 278 -11.62 0.32 9.41
C ALA A 278 -12.92 0.44 8.62
N VAL A 279 -13.67 1.52 8.82
CA VAL A 279 -14.92 1.79 8.10
C VAL A 279 -14.62 1.98 6.60
N SER A 280 -13.60 2.75 6.25
CA SER A 280 -13.24 2.97 4.85
C SER A 280 -12.88 1.68 4.13
N SER A 281 -12.08 0.81 4.75
CA SER A 281 -11.72 -0.48 4.17
C SER A 281 -12.92 -1.44 4.13
N ALA A 282 -13.72 -1.49 5.19
CA ALA A 282 -14.90 -2.35 5.22
C ALA A 282 -15.93 -1.95 4.17
N VAL A 283 -16.15 -0.65 3.94
CA VAL A 283 -17.05 -0.17 2.89
C VAL A 283 -16.57 -0.61 1.51
N GLY A 284 -15.28 -0.44 1.20
CA GLY A 284 -14.73 -0.87 -0.08
C GLY A 284 -14.86 -2.38 -0.30
N HIS A 285 -14.50 -3.16 0.72
CA HIS A 285 -14.58 -4.62 0.69
C HIS A 285 -16.03 -5.13 0.56
N LEU A 286 -16.93 -4.67 1.43
CA LEU A 286 -18.34 -5.07 1.43
C LEU A 286 -19.05 -4.63 0.15
N TYR A 287 -18.68 -3.47 -0.40
CA TYR A 287 -19.19 -3.02 -1.69
C TYR A 287 -18.78 -3.96 -2.82
N ALA A 288 -17.49 -4.30 -2.92
CA ALA A 288 -17.00 -5.23 -3.94
C ALA A 288 -17.65 -6.61 -3.81
N VAL A 289 -17.67 -7.19 -2.60
CA VAL A 289 -18.33 -8.47 -2.31
C VAL A 289 -19.81 -8.42 -2.66
N GLY A 290 -20.53 -7.37 -2.22
CA GLY A 290 -21.94 -7.21 -2.50
C GLY A 290 -22.24 -7.10 -4.00
N ARG A 291 -21.41 -6.36 -4.74
CA ARG A 291 -21.52 -6.26 -6.20
C ARG A 291 -21.27 -7.60 -6.89
N VAL A 292 -20.24 -8.35 -6.48
CA VAL A 292 -19.99 -9.70 -7.02
C VAL A 292 -21.16 -10.65 -6.77
N LEU A 293 -21.79 -10.59 -5.60
CA LEU A 293 -22.93 -11.44 -5.27
C LEU A 293 -24.24 -11.04 -5.97
N THR A 294 -24.32 -9.82 -6.49
CA THR A 294 -25.55 -9.27 -7.09
C THR A 294 -25.42 -8.94 -8.58
N SER A 295 -24.22 -9.03 -9.16
CA SER A 295 -24.01 -8.74 -10.57
C SER A 295 -24.57 -9.88 -11.43
N ASN A 296 -25.13 -9.49 -12.59
CA ASN A 296 -25.55 -10.42 -13.63
C ASN A 296 -24.42 -10.66 -14.67
N ASP A 297 -23.31 -9.92 -14.57
CA ASP A 297 -22.16 -10.11 -15.43
C ASP A 297 -21.36 -11.34 -14.98
N GLN A 298 -21.24 -12.33 -15.86
CA GLN A 298 -20.47 -13.55 -15.61
C GLN A 298 -18.98 -13.27 -15.38
N ASN A 299 -18.48 -12.13 -15.87
CA ASN A 299 -17.11 -11.68 -15.69
C ASN A 299 -16.87 -11.00 -14.33
N THR A 300 -17.92 -10.73 -13.55
CA THR A 300 -17.84 -10.17 -12.21
C THR A 300 -17.96 -11.28 -11.17
N ASN A 301 -16.87 -12.03 -10.94
CA ASN A 301 -16.83 -13.16 -10.01
C ASN A 301 -15.54 -13.20 -9.18
N PHE A 302 -15.60 -13.84 -8.00
CA PHE A 302 -14.48 -13.90 -7.05
C PHE A 302 -13.20 -14.52 -7.63
N VAL A 303 -13.33 -15.56 -8.46
CA VAL A 303 -12.17 -16.27 -9.00
C VAL A 303 -11.40 -15.34 -9.94
N ARG A 304 -12.09 -14.72 -10.90
CA ARG A 304 -11.46 -13.78 -11.84
C ARG A 304 -10.86 -12.58 -11.15
N MET A 305 -11.49 -12.08 -10.08
CA MET A 305 -11.01 -10.91 -9.33
C MET A 305 -9.81 -11.21 -8.46
N TYR A 306 -9.80 -12.30 -7.70
CA TYR A 306 -8.86 -12.50 -6.59
C TYR A 306 -7.89 -13.67 -6.75
N VAL A 307 -8.14 -14.62 -7.67
CA VAL A 307 -7.27 -15.79 -7.83
C VAL A 307 -6.27 -15.53 -8.95
N PRO A 308 -4.97 -15.37 -8.62
CA PRO A 308 -3.96 -15.17 -9.64
C PRO A 308 -3.65 -16.49 -10.37
N PHE A 309 -3.67 -16.44 -11.70
CA PHE A 309 -3.19 -17.53 -12.56
C PHE A 309 -1.84 -17.11 -13.17
N PRO A 310 -0.70 -17.63 -12.67
CA PRO A 310 0.63 -17.07 -12.94
C PRO A 310 1.01 -16.89 -14.41
N PHE A 311 0.42 -17.67 -15.32
CA PHE A 311 0.78 -17.69 -16.74
C PHE A 311 -0.27 -17.11 -17.67
N THR A 312 -1.52 -17.01 -17.20
CA THR A 312 -2.66 -16.62 -18.06
C THR A 312 -3.36 -15.35 -17.57
N GLY A 313 -3.12 -14.94 -16.33
CA GLY A 313 -3.83 -13.82 -15.72
C GLY A 313 -5.33 -14.09 -15.55
N PRO A 314 -6.11 -13.03 -15.28
CA PRO A 314 -7.58 -13.10 -15.21
C PRO A 314 -8.18 -13.62 -16.52
N ALA A 315 -9.14 -14.54 -16.42
CA ALA A 315 -9.80 -15.13 -17.57
C ALA A 315 -10.50 -14.08 -18.44
N GLY A 316 -10.45 -14.25 -19.77
CA GLY A 316 -11.13 -13.37 -20.72
C GLY A 316 -10.48 -11.99 -20.92
N VAL A 317 -9.25 -11.78 -20.44
CA VAL A 317 -8.51 -10.51 -20.61
C VAL A 317 -7.35 -10.71 -21.61
N PRO A 318 -7.57 -10.44 -22.92
CA PRO A 318 -6.52 -10.64 -23.93
C PRO A 318 -5.47 -9.52 -23.93
N ASP A 319 -5.88 -8.30 -23.60
CA ASP A 319 -5.01 -7.11 -23.62
C ASP A 319 -3.97 -7.17 -22.50
N ILE A 320 -2.69 -7.11 -22.86
CA ILE A 320 -1.57 -7.17 -21.92
C ILE A 320 -1.52 -5.98 -20.95
N LEU A 321 -2.00 -4.81 -21.38
CA LEU A 321 -2.04 -3.58 -20.57
C LEU A 321 -3.16 -3.60 -19.53
N ILE A 322 -4.09 -4.56 -19.64
CA ILE A 322 -5.09 -4.85 -18.62
C ILE A 322 -4.64 -6.06 -17.79
N ARG A 323 -4.26 -7.15 -18.48
CA ARG A 323 -3.91 -8.44 -17.87
C ARG A 323 -2.71 -8.35 -16.93
N GLY A 324 -1.65 -7.68 -17.35
CA GLY A 324 -0.40 -7.55 -16.59
C GLY A 324 -0.62 -6.83 -15.26
N PRO A 325 -1.09 -5.57 -15.27
CA PRO A 325 -1.39 -4.82 -14.06
C PRO A 325 -2.39 -5.51 -13.12
N TRP A 326 -3.44 -6.13 -13.67
CA TRP A 326 -4.40 -6.85 -12.84
C TRP A 326 -3.77 -8.07 -12.15
N LEU A 327 -3.04 -8.92 -12.88
CA LEU A 327 -2.35 -10.07 -12.29
C LEU A 327 -1.33 -9.65 -11.23
N PHE A 328 -0.57 -8.58 -11.49
CA PHE A 328 0.35 -8.00 -10.51
C PHE A 328 -0.40 -7.64 -9.22
N LEU A 329 -1.50 -6.89 -9.34
CA LEU A 329 -2.26 -6.44 -8.18
C LEU A 329 -2.95 -7.58 -7.42
N GLN A 330 -3.34 -8.67 -8.08
CA GLN A 330 -3.88 -9.86 -7.40
C GLN A 330 -2.87 -10.44 -6.40
N TYR A 331 -1.63 -10.63 -6.84
CA TYR A 331 -0.55 -11.01 -5.94
C TYR A 331 -0.29 -9.94 -4.89
N ASP A 332 -0.31 -8.66 -5.30
CA ASP A 332 -0.05 -7.53 -4.42
C ASP A 332 -1.01 -7.56 -3.22
N LEU A 333 -2.32 -7.63 -3.48
CA LEU A 333 -3.37 -7.67 -2.46
C LEU A 333 -3.23 -8.86 -1.51
N ILE A 334 -2.95 -10.06 -2.02
CA ILE A 334 -2.78 -11.26 -1.18
C ILE A 334 -1.62 -11.07 -0.19
N ILE A 335 -0.47 -10.61 -0.69
CA ILE A 335 0.73 -10.43 0.15
C ILE A 335 0.53 -9.28 1.13
N ILE A 336 -0.06 -8.15 0.70
CA ILE A 336 -0.44 -7.03 1.59
C ILE A 336 -1.35 -7.54 2.71
N GLY A 337 -2.40 -8.27 2.35
CA GLY A 337 -3.37 -8.80 3.29
C GLY A 337 -2.71 -9.71 4.33
N LEU A 338 -2.01 -10.76 3.88
CA LEU A 338 -1.37 -11.76 4.75
C LEU A 338 -0.28 -11.16 5.64
N SER A 339 0.56 -10.28 5.10
CA SER A 339 1.62 -9.63 5.87
C SER A 339 1.07 -8.67 6.93
N SER A 340 0.01 -7.92 6.59
CA SER A 340 -0.59 -6.94 7.50
C SER A 340 -1.32 -7.62 8.66
N ILE A 341 -2.08 -8.70 8.41
CA ILE A 341 -2.69 -9.48 9.50
C ILE A 341 -1.63 -10.16 10.37
N SER A 342 -0.56 -10.69 9.78
CA SER A 342 0.53 -11.33 10.54
C SER A 342 1.23 -10.32 11.44
N TRP A 343 1.52 -9.13 10.92
CA TRP A 343 2.08 -8.03 11.68
C TRP A 343 1.18 -7.61 12.85
N ALA A 344 -0.11 -7.37 12.59
CA ALA A 344 -1.07 -6.99 13.64
C ALA A 344 -1.28 -8.10 14.68
N PHE A 345 -1.29 -9.36 14.26
CA PHE A 345 -1.34 -10.54 15.15
C PHE A 345 -0.16 -10.53 16.12
N ILE A 346 1.07 -10.37 15.60
CA ILE A 346 2.28 -10.36 16.44
C ILE A 346 2.23 -9.20 17.44
N LEU A 347 1.80 -8.01 17.00
CA LEU A 347 1.66 -6.85 17.88
C LEU A 347 0.64 -7.08 19.01
N LEU A 348 -0.50 -7.71 18.71
CA LEU A 348 -1.51 -8.06 19.71
C LEU A 348 -1.06 -9.19 20.63
N ALA A 349 -0.40 -10.22 20.09
CA ALA A 349 0.08 -11.37 20.83
C ALA A 349 1.17 -10.99 21.86
N ARG A 350 1.82 -9.84 21.69
CA ARG A 350 2.79 -9.27 22.62
C ARG A 350 2.17 -8.42 23.73
N THR A 351 0.88 -8.11 23.66
CA THR A 351 0.20 -7.39 24.76
C THR A 351 -0.03 -8.33 25.96
N PRO A 352 -0.07 -7.78 27.20
CA PRO A 352 -0.23 -8.59 28.42
C PRO A 352 -1.42 -9.57 28.35
N ALA A 353 -1.19 -10.82 28.77
CA ALA A 353 -2.10 -11.94 28.55
C ALA A 353 -3.50 -11.73 29.17
N GLY A 354 -3.59 -11.08 30.33
CA GLY A 354 -4.85 -10.91 31.09
C GLY A 354 -5.93 -10.08 30.40
N GLN A 355 -5.67 -9.51 29.22
CA GLN A 355 -6.61 -8.65 28.49
C GLN A 355 -6.81 -9.05 27.02
N ARG A 356 -6.33 -10.23 26.59
CA ARG A 356 -6.43 -10.67 25.20
C ARG A 356 -7.04 -12.06 25.08
N PRO A 357 -7.77 -12.35 23.99
CA PRO A 357 -8.18 -13.71 23.65
C PRO A 357 -6.97 -14.66 23.57
N SER A 358 -7.22 -15.96 23.68
CA SER A 358 -6.20 -16.99 23.41
C SER A 358 -5.62 -16.80 22.00
N LYS A 359 -4.37 -17.23 21.77
CA LYS A 359 -3.73 -17.10 20.43
C LYS A 359 -4.58 -17.76 19.32
N PRO A 360 -5.15 -18.98 19.49
CA PRO A 360 -6.01 -19.57 18.48
C PRO A 360 -7.27 -18.76 18.21
N MET A 361 -7.92 -18.23 19.26
CA MET A 361 -9.09 -17.37 19.11
C MET A 361 -8.74 -16.08 18.37
N LEU A 362 -7.57 -15.50 18.65
CA LEU A 362 -7.11 -14.32 17.92
C LEU A 362 -6.89 -14.60 16.43
N VAL A 363 -6.26 -15.74 16.09
CA VAL A 363 -6.12 -16.17 14.68
C VAL A 363 -7.48 -16.32 14.03
N LEU A 364 -8.42 -17.01 14.70
CA LEU A 364 -9.78 -17.21 14.18
C LEU A 364 -10.49 -15.88 13.94
N LEU A 365 -10.45 -14.95 14.90
CA LEU A 365 -11.06 -13.62 14.77
C LEU A 365 -10.43 -12.81 13.63
N MET A 366 -9.11 -12.90 13.45
CA MET A 366 -8.42 -12.19 12.37
C MET A 366 -8.72 -12.79 11.00
N LEU A 367 -8.80 -14.12 10.87
CA LEU A 367 -9.22 -14.78 9.62
C LEU A 367 -10.68 -14.50 9.29
N ALA A 368 -11.57 -14.57 10.29
CA ALA A 368 -12.97 -14.23 10.12
C ALA A 368 -13.14 -12.77 9.69
N GLY A 369 -12.43 -11.84 10.34
CA GLY A 369 -12.41 -10.44 9.92
C GLY A 369 -11.90 -10.26 8.50
N TYR A 370 -10.79 -10.92 8.14
CA TYR A 370 -10.17 -10.81 6.82
C TYR A 370 -11.17 -11.13 5.70
N VAL A 371 -11.97 -12.18 5.90
CA VAL A 371 -12.97 -12.65 4.92
C VAL A 371 -14.25 -11.82 4.95
N THR A 372 -14.67 -11.32 6.12
CA THR A 372 -16.00 -10.69 6.27
C THR A 372 -16.00 -9.18 6.08
N ILE A 373 -14.97 -8.49 6.56
CA ILE A 373 -14.86 -7.02 6.51
C ILE A 373 -13.60 -6.55 5.78
N GLY A 374 -12.82 -7.49 5.25
CA GLY A 374 -11.60 -7.22 4.51
C GLY A 374 -10.35 -7.09 5.40
N PRO A 375 -9.15 -7.21 4.79
CA PRO A 375 -7.88 -7.12 5.50
C PRO A 375 -7.64 -5.77 6.18
N GLY A 376 -7.91 -4.66 5.47
CA GLY A 376 -7.63 -3.32 6.01
C GLY A 376 -8.47 -3.01 7.25
N ALA A 377 -9.74 -3.42 7.26
CA ALA A 377 -10.62 -3.24 8.41
C ALA A 377 -10.20 -4.10 9.59
N THR A 378 -9.86 -5.35 9.33
CA THR A 378 -9.39 -6.29 10.35
C THR A 378 -8.14 -5.80 11.06
N VAL A 379 -7.13 -5.36 10.30
CA VAL A 379 -5.88 -4.81 10.85
C VAL A 379 -6.15 -3.54 11.63
N SER A 380 -6.98 -2.64 11.11
CA SER A 380 -7.32 -1.39 11.78
C SER A 380 -8.06 -1.63 13.11
N LEU A 381 -9.00 -2.58 13.17
CA LEU A 381 -9.70 -2.96 14.41
C LEU A 381 -8.77 -3.67 15.40
N ALA A 382 -7.86 -4.51 14.92
CA ALA A 382 -6.82 -5.12 15.73
C ALA A 382 -5.93 -4.06 16.42
N LEU A 383 -5.48 -3.05 15.66
CA LEU A 383 -4.70 -1.94 16.20
C LEU A 383 -5.51 -1.02 17.13
N TYR A 384 -6.80 -0.79 16.83
CA TYR A 384 -7.73 -0.10 17.72
C TYR A 384 -7.85 -0.81 19.09
N ALA A 385 -7.95 -2.14 19.07
CA ALA A 385 -7.98 -2.95 20.29
C ALA A 385 -6.64 -2.90 21.02
N ARG A 386 -5.51 -2.93 20.28
CA ARG A 386 -4.16 -2.79 20.85
C ARG A 386 -3.97 -1.48 21.59
N GLU A 387 -4.50 -0.36 21.08
CA GLU A 387 -4.26 0.97 21.64
C GLU A 387 -4.69 1.09 23.12
N ARG A 388 -5.76 0.39 23.53
CA ARG A 388 -6.19 0.30 24.93
C ARG A 388 -5.17 -0.36 25.85
N ARG A 389 -4.36 -1.29 25.32
CA ARG A 389 -3.42 -2.12 26.07
C ARG A 389 -2.02 -1.53 26.17
N LEU A 390 -1.73 -0.48 25.40
CA LEU A 390 -0.43 0.18 25.43
C LEU A 390 -0.27 1.03 26.68
N HIS A 391 0.93 1.02 27.27
CA HIS A 391 1.25 1.84 28.42
C HIS A 391 1.28 3.33 28.06
N VAL A 392 0.80 4.12 29.02
CA VAL A 392 1.04 5.54 29.10
C VAL A 392 2.40 5.67 29.78
N GLY A 393 3.51 5.53 29.04
CA GLY A 393 4.85 5.36 29.64
C GLY A 393 5.11 6.32 30.80
N SER A 394 5.85 5.88 31.82
CA SER A 394 6.17 6.71 32.99
C SER A 394 6.73 8.06 32.54
N GLN A 395 6.33 9.11 33.24
CA GLN A 395 7.04 10.38 33.12
C GLN A 395 8.50 10.05 33.43
N PHE A 396 9.45 10.51 32.60
CA PHE A 396 10.73 10.89 33.19
C PHE A 396 10.33 11.85 34.30
N THR A 397 10.34 11.36 35.54
CA THR A 397 10.33 12.20 36.71
C THR A 397 11.47 13.17 36.47
N ASP A 398 11.13 14.45 36.33
CA ASP A 398 12.09 15.53 36.40
C ASP A 398 12.95 15.24 37.64
N THR A 399 14.16 14.74 37.37
CA THR A 399 15.21 14.72 38.36
C THR A 399 15.57 16.19 38.47
N LYS A 400 15.13 16.76 39.60
CA LYS A 400 15.24 18.16 39.97
C LYS A 400 16.61 18.74 39.74
#